data_AF-A0A075P4A1-F1
#
_entry.id   AF-A0A075P4A1-F1
#
_cell.length_a   1.000
_cell.length_b   1.000
_cell.length_c   1.000
_cell.angle_alpha   90.00
_cell.angle_beta   90.00
_cell.angle_gamma   90.00
#
_symmetry.space_group_name_H-M   'P 1'
#
loop_
_entity.id
_entity.type
_entity.pdbx_description
1 polymer ?
#
loop_
_entity_poly.entity_id
_entity_poly.type
_entity_poly.pdbx_seq_one_letter_code
_entity_poly.pdbx_strand_id
1 'polypeptide(L)'
;MNNSVLNHPYTPAALRDINDKITAQLADISTADFSEINRLIKERDTLIRAHLSQVHGGAKEAFANHELDVNNKLRDLAQNLRDSTKDEVTRIVRGKAAIKKYK
;
A
#
# COMPACT_ATOMS: atom_id res chain seq x y z
N MET A 1 -0.46 -1.44 10.56
CA MET A 1 0.74 -2.02 9.92
C MET A 1 1.98 -1.36 10.53
N ASN A 2 3.11 -2.06 10.70
CA ASN A 2 4.33 -1.43 11.23
C ASN A 2 5.08 -0.68 10.12
N ASN A 3 5.57 0.52 10.44
CA ASN A 3 6.25 1.42 9.52
C ASN A 3 7.56 0.85 8.92
N SER A 4 8.10 -0.20 9.54
CA SER A 4 9.30 -0.91 9.08
C SER A 4 9.11 -1.75 7.82
N VAL A 5 7.88 -1.91 7.32
CA VAL A 5 7.61 -2.74 6.13
C VAL A 5 7.84 -1.97 4.83
N LEU A 6 7.66 -0.65 4.84
CA LEU A 6 7.79 0.22 3.66
C LEU A 6 9.16 0.90 3.55
N ASN A 7 9.92 0.89 4.63
CA ASN A 7 11.24 1.51 4.72
C ASN A 7 12.35 0.44 4.63
N HIS A 8 13.41 0.76 3.89
CA HIS A 8 14.62 -0.05 3.75
C HIS A 8 15.87 0.84 3.94
N PRO A 9 17.08 0.26 4.08
CA PRO A 9 18.29 1.03 4.39
C PRO A 9 18.65 2.14 3.39
N TYR A 10 18.14 2.06 2.16
CA TYR A 10 18.38 3.02 1.08
C TYR A 10 17.19 3.96 0.84
N THR A 11 16.16 3.94 1.70
CA THR A 11 15.00 4.81 1.55
C THR A 11 15.40 6.27 1.82
N PRO A 12 15.26 7.19 0.84
CA PRO A 12 15.54 8.60 1.06
C PRO A 12 14.52 9.22 2.01
N ALA A 13 14.90 10.27 2.74
CA ALA A 13 14.04 10.92 3.75
C ALA A 13 12.67 11.33 3.19
N ALA A 14 12.63 11.90 1.98
CA ALA A 14 11.38 12.28 1.31
C ALA A 14 10.45 11.07 1.05
N LEU A 15 11.02 9.89 0.77
CA LEU A 15 10.24 8.66 0.58
C LEU A 15 9.74 8.11 1.92
N ARG A 16 10.51 8.31 2.99
CA ARG A 16 10.12 7.91 4.35
C ARG A 16 8.89 8.67 4.83
N ASP A 17 8.83 9.98 4.61
CA ASP A 17 7.65 10.79 4.98
C ASP A 17 6.38 10.31 4.27
N ILE A 18 6.49 9.88 3.01
CA ILE A 18 5.36 9.32 2.26
C ILE A 18 4.98 7.95 2.80
N ASN A 19 5.96 7.08 3.06
CA ASN A 19 5.73 5.76 3.65
C ASN A 19 5.04 5.84 5.02
N ASP A 20 5.41 6.81 5.84
CA ASP A 20 4.82 7.06 7.16
C ASP A 20 3.34 7.44 7.03
N LYS A 21 3.01 8.34 6.09
CA LYS A 21 1.62 8.73 5.79
C LYS A 21 0.78 7.56 5.27
N ILE A 22 1.33 6.76 4.35
CA ILE A 22 0.67 5.55 3.85
C ILE A 22 0.42 4.58 5.00
N THR A 23 1.41 4.36 5.87
CA THR A 23 1.30 3.47 7.03
C THR A 23 0.23 3.95 8.00
N ALA A 24 0.14 5.27 8.25
CA ALA A 24 -0.87 5.86 9.11
C ALA A 24 -2.29 5.65 8.56
N GLN A 25 -2.48 5.88 7.25
CA GLN A 25 -3.78 5.63 6.60
C GLN A 25 -4.16 4.15 6.60
N LEU A 26 -3.17 3.24 6.47
CA LEU A 26 -3.39 1.80 6.51
C LEU A 26 -3.37 1.21 7.93
N ALA A 27 -3.18 2.03 8.97
CA ALA A 27 -3.28 1.60 10.36
C ALA A 27 -4.73 1.37 10.77
N ASP A 28 -5.65 2.20 10.27
CA ASP A 28 -7.09 2.06 10.45
C ASP A 28 -7.80 2.12 9.10
N ILE A 29 -8.07 0.94 8.54
CA ILE A 29 -8.75 0.77 7.24
C ILE A 29 -10.18 1.33 7.28
N SER A 30 -10.81 1.37 8.46
CA SER A 30 -12.20 1.84 8.59
C SER A 30 -12.34 3.35 8.38
N THR A 31 -11.28 4.10 8.68
CA THR A 31 -11.19 5.55 8.48
C THR A 31 -10.28 5.94 7.32
N ALA A 32 -9.74 4.95 6.60
CA ALA A 32 -8.74 5.17 5.57
C ALA A 32 -9.34 5.93 4.38
N ASP A 33 -8.67 7.02 4.00
CA ASP A 33 -8.98 7.71 2.74
C ASP A 33 -8.22 7.05 1.58
N PHE A 34 -8.90 6.17 0.86
CA PHE A 34 -8.34 5.48 -0.31
C PHE A 34 -7.97 6.43 -1.47
N SER A 35 -8.57 7.63 -1.54
CA SER A 35 -8.18 8.66 -2.50
C SER A 35 -6.80 9.22 -2.15
N GLU A 36 -6.60 9.55 -0.87
CA GLU A 36 -5.32 10.04 -0.36
C GLU A 36 -4.23 8.96 -0.43
N ILE A 37 -4.54 7.70 -0.10
CA ILE A 37 -3.61 6.58 -0.28
C ILE A 37 -3.17 6.48 -1.75
N ASN A 38 -4.10 6.55 -2.70
CA ASN A 38 -3.75 6.53 -4.13
C ASN A 38 -2.88 7.73 -4.55
N ARG A 39 -3.16 8.91 -4.01
CA ARG A 39 -2.34 10.11 -4.26
C ARG A 39 -0.92 9.90 -3.74
N LEU A 40 -0.77 9.42 -2.50
CA LEU A 40 0.51 9.13 -1.87
C LEU A 40 1.29 8.05 -2.62
N ILE A 41 0.64 6.98 -3.10
CA ILE A 41 1.29 5.93 -3.91
C ILE A 41 1.85 6.50 -5.23
N LYS A 42 1.11 7.41 -5.91
CA LYS A 42 1.61 8.06 -7.14
C LYS A 42 2.78 9.00 -6.86
N GLU A 43 2.71 9.74 -5.75
CA GLU A 43 3.78 10.61 -5.28
C GLU A 43 5.04 9.79 -4.96
N ARG A 44 4.86 8.64 -4.31
CA ARG A 44 5.90 7.65 -4.02
C ARG A 44 6.60 7.16 -5.29
N ASP A 45 5.85 6.72 -6.31
CA ASP A 45 6.40 6.25 -7.59
C ASP A 45 7.20 7.34 -8.31
N THR A 46 6.70 8.58 -8.28
CA THR A 46 7.39 9.73 -8.87
C THR A 46 8.74 9.97 -8.20
N LEU A 47 8.78 9.94 -6.87
CA LEU A 47 10.00 10.11 -6.07
C LEU A 47 11.00 8.96 -6.30
N ILE A 48 10.52 7.72 -6.38
CA ILE A 48 11.35 6.54 -6.67
C ILE A 48 11.99 6.67 -8.06
N ARG A 49 11.23 7.04 -9.08
CA ARG A 49 11.74 7.26 -10.44
C ARG A 49 12.76 8.39 -10.49
N ALA A 50 12.48 9.51 -9.81
CA ALA A 50 13.41 10.62 -9.69
C ALA A 50 14.71 10.18 -9.00
N HIS A 51 14.62 9.45 -7.89
CA HIS A 51 15.79 8.93 -7.19
C HIS A 51 16.59 7.96 -8.07
N LEU A 52 15.93 6.99 -8.72
CA LEU A 52 16.54 6.05 -9.67
C LEU A 52 17.22 6.72 -10.87
N SER A 53 16.80 7.92 -11.26
CA SER A 53 17.45 8.71 -12.29
C SER A 53 18.74 9.39 -11.80
N GLN A 54 18.83 9.67 -10.50
CA GLN A 54 19.96 10.36 -9.87
C GLN A 54 21.03 9.40 -9.33
N VAL A 55 20.66 8.19 -8.89
CA VAL A 55 21.64 7.16 -8.49
C VAL A 55 22.14 6.36 -9.69
N HIS A 56 23.43 6.02 -9.66
CA HIS A 56 24.12 5.26 -10.70
C HIS A 56 24.95 4.11 -10.10
N GLY A 57 25.31 3.13 -10.92
CA GLY A 57 26.12 1.99 -10.52
C GLY A 57 25.45 1.07 -9.49
N GLY A 58 26.25 0.41 -8.65
CA GLY A 58 25.76 -0.60 -7.69
C GLY A 58 24.77 -0.08 -6.64
N ALA A 59 24.80 1.22 -6.33
CA ALA A 59 23.80 1.85 -5.46
C ALA A 59 22.40 1.86 -6.07
N LYS A 60 22.30 2.00 -7.40
CA LYS A 60 21.02 1.96 -8.13
C LYS A 60 20.41 0.56 -8.09
N GLU A 61 21.21 -0.48 -8.32
CA GLU A 61 20.75 -1.87 -8.22
C GLU A 61 20.31 -2.23 -6.81
N ALA A 62 21.10 -1.85 -5.79
CA ALA A 62 20.74 -2.07 -4.40
C ALA A 62 19.41 -1.40 -4.05
N PHE A 63 19.25 -0.12 -4.39
CA PHE A 63 17.99 0.59 -4.18
C PHE A 63 16.82 -0.06 -4.92
N ALA A 64 16.98 -0.38 -6.21
CA ALA A 64 15.93 -0.97 -7.04
C ALA A 64 15.46 -2.33 -6.50
N ASN A 65 16.39 -3.20 -6.08
CA ASN A 65 16.05 -4.52 -5.53
C ASN A 65 15.25 -4.42 -4.23
N HIS A 66 15.66 -3.54 -3.32
CA HIS A 66 14.92 -3.30 -2.08
C HIS A 66 13.55 -2.66 -2.34
N GLU A 67 13.49 -1.71 -3.26
CA GLU A 67 12.25 -1.03 -3.61
C GLU A 67 11.26 -1.98 -4.30
N LEU A 68 11.75 -2.95 -5.09
CA LEU A 68 10.93 -3.98 -5.69
C LEU A 68 10.28 -4.91 -4.65
N ASP A 69 11.01 -5.27 -3.59
CA ASP A 69 10.46 -6.02 -2.45
C ASP A 69 9.37 -5.23 -1.71
N VAL A 70 9.60 -3.94 -1.46
CA VAL A 70 8.58 -3.06 -0.85
C VAL A 70 7.34 -2.94 -1.73
N ASN A 71 7.52 -2.76 -3.03
CA ASN A 71 6.41 -2.67 -3.98
C ASN A 71 5.60 -3.97 -4.06
N ASN A 72 6.26 -5.14 -4.00
CA ASN A 72 5.56 -6.41 -3.93
C ASN A 72 4.71 -6.52 -2.66
N LYS A 73 5.25 -6.12 -1.50
CA LYS A 73 4.50 -6.12 -0.23
C LYS A 73 3.30 -5.17 -0.26
N LEU A 74 3.44 -3.99 -0.86
CA LEU A 74 2.33 -3.05 -1.06
C LEU A 74 1.25 -3.64 -1.98
N ARG A 75 1.66 -4.31 -3.07
CA ARG A 75 0.74 -4.98 -3.98
C ARG A 75 -0.04 -6.10 -3.28
N ASP A 76 0.66 -6.94 -2.52
CA ASP A 76 0.04 -8.05 -1.80
C ASP A 76 -0.94 -7.53 -0.73
N LEU A 77 -0.60 -6.43 -0.05
CA LEU A 77 -1.51 -5.76 0.87
C LEU A 77 -2.76 -5.22 0.16
N ALA A 78 -2.59 -4.53 -0.97
CA ALA A 78 -3.71 -4.02 -1.76
C ALA A 78 -4.63 -5.16 -2.24
N GLN A 79 -4.05 -6.30 -2.63
CA GLN A 79 -4.79 -7.50 -3.00
C GLN A 79 -5.56 -8.07 -1.80
N ASN A 80 -4.92 -8.22 -0.64
CA ASN A 80 -5.55 -8.69 0.59
C ASN A 80 -6.70 -7.78 1.05
N LEU A 81 -6.54 -6.45 0.96
CA LEU A 81 -7.59 -5.48 1.25
C LEU A 81 -8.80 -5.67 0.34
N ARG A 82 -8.55 -5.84 -0.95
CA ARG A 82 -9.59 -6.07 -1.96
C ARG A 82 -10.34 -7.39 -1.71
N ASP A 83 -9.62 -8.46 -1.41
CA ASP A 83 -10.22 -9.77 -1.14
C ASP A 83 -11.03 -9.76 0.16
N SER A 84 -10.51 -9.11 1.21
CA SER A 84 -11.22 -8.93 2.49
C SER A 84 -12.54 -8.16 2.31
N THR A 85 -12.51 -7.09 1.51
CA THR A 85 -13.72 -6.30 1.18
C THR A 85 -14.73 -7.13 0.38
N LYS A 86 -14.25 -7.94 -0.59
CA LYS A 86 -15.10 -8.82 -1.39
C LYS A 86 -15.81 -9.86 -0.54
N ASP A 87 -15.11 -10.45 0.42
CA ASP A 87 -15.67 -11.46 1.34
C ASP A 87 -16.71 -10.85 2.28
N GLU A 88 -16.49 -9.61 2.73
CA GLU A 88 -17.44 -8.87 3.57
C GLU A 88 -18.72 -8.51 2.80
N VAL A 89 -18.59 -7.96 1.59
CA VAL A 89 -19.74 -7.68 0.70
C VAL A 89 -20.50 -8.97 0.39
N THR A 90 -19.80 -10.06 0.11
CA THR A 90 -20.42 -11.37 -0.18
C THR A 90 -21.21 -11.90 1.03
N ARG A 91 -20.68 -11.75 2.24
CA ARG A 91 -21.40 -12.11 3.48
C ARG A 91 -22.66 -11.27 3.68
N ILE A 92 -22.60 -9.96 3.44
CA ILE A 92 -23.77 -9.07 3.55
C ILE A 92 -24.85 -9.43 2.52
N VAL A 93 -24.47 -9.71 1.28
CA VAL A 93 -25.42 -10.12 0.22
C VAL A 93 -26.12 -11.45 0.58
N ARG A 94 -25.37 -12.44 1.06
CA ARG A 94 -25.95 -13.72 1.53
C ARG A 94 -26.83 -13.54 2.76
N GLY A 95 -26.43 -12.69 3.72
CA GLY A 95 -27.23 -12.33 4.89
C GLY A 95 -28.55 -11.66 4.50
N LYS A 96 -28.52 -10.69 3.58
CA LYS A 96 -29.73 -10.05 3.03
C LYS A 96 -30.64 -11.04 2.30
N ALA A 97 -30.07 -11.96 1.52
CA ALA A 97 -30.83 -13.00 0.83
C ALA A 97 -31.48 -14.00 1.80
N ALA A 98 -30.81 -14.35 2.90
CA ALA A 98 -31.36 -15.21 3.95
C ALA A 98 -32.52 -14.53 4.69
N ILE A 99 -32.39 -13.25 5.05
CA ILE A 99 -33.47 -12.48 5.70
C ILE A 99 -34.70 -12.37 4.78
N LYS A 100 -34.49 -12.26 3.46
CA LYS A 100 -35.58 -12.18 2.46
C LYS A 100 -36.34 -13.51 2.28
N LYS A 101 -35.77 -14.65 2.69
CA LYS A 101 -36.42 -15.97 2.68
C LYS A 101 -37.31 -16.24 3.90
N TYR A 102 -37.20 -15.42 4.95
CA TYR A 102 -38.02 -15.52 6.16
C TYR A 102 -39.13 -14.44 6.22
N LYS A 103 -39.39 -13.74 5.12
CA LYS A 103 -40.54 -12.84 4.95
C LYS A 103 -41.59 -13.48 4.05
#